data_AF-A0AAE7CRV3-F1
#
_entry.id   AF-A0AAE7CRV3-F1
#
_cell.length_a   1.000
_cell.length_b   1.000
_cell.length_c   1.000
_cell.angle_alpha   90.00
_cell.angle_beta   90.00
_cell.angle_gamma   90.00
#
_symmetry.space_group_name_H-M   'P 1'
#
loop_
_entity.id
_entity.type
_entity.pdbx_description
1 polymer ?
#
loop_
_entity_poly.entity_id
_entity_poly.type
_entity_poly.pdbx_seq_one_letter_code
_entity_poly.pdbx_strand_id
1 'polypeptide(L)' 'MDKFELLEAEYEQHFKVPFPTRIIGFWDPLHDSVEYIESEGFEKMKAAVDSAIAKNEPIEELPKDVWENVIF' A
#
# COMPACT_ATOMS: atom_id res chain seq x y z
N MET A 1 -0.73 2.79 -17.66
CA MET A 1 -0.18 2.30 -16.39
C MET A 1 -0.74 3.24 -15.34
N ASP A 2 -1.51 2.68 -14.42
CA ASP A 2 -2.13 3.41 -13.32
C ASP A 2 -1.05 4.04 -12.42
N LYS A 3 -1.32 5.20 -11.81
CA LYS A 3 -0.41 5.81 -10.84
C LYS A 3 -0.13 4.90 -9.63
N PHE A 4 -1.10 4.07 -9.25
CA PHE A 4 -0.93 3.04 -8.24
C PHE A 4 0.08 1.99 -8.72
N GLU A 5 -0.10 1.43 -9.92
CA GLU A 5 0.83 0.47 -10.54
C GLU A 5 2.26 1.03 -10.67
N LEU A 6 2.41 2.32 -10.98
CA LEU A 6 3.73 2.96 -11.06
C LEU A 6 4.43 3.00 -9.70
N LEU A 7 3.69 3.30 -8.64
CA LEU A 7 4.23 3.35 -7.27
C LEU A 7 4.58 1.96 -6.75
N GLU A 8 3.74 0.96 -7.04
CA GLU A 8 4.03 -0.45 -6.74
C GLU A 8 5.30 -0.91 -7.47
N ALA A 9 5.42 -0.61 -8.76
CA ALA A 9 6.60 -0.96 -9.55
C ALA A 9 7.89 -0.30 -9.02
N GLU A 10 7.82 0.95 -8.55
CA GLU A 10 8.96 1.64 -7.94
C GLU A 10 9.42 0.92 -6.66
N TYR A 11 8.46 0.56 -5.79
CA TYR A 11 8.73 -0.21 -4.58
C TYR A 11 9.34 -1.58 -4.89
N GLU A 12 8.74 -2.33 -5.81
CA GLU A 12 9.21 -3.67 -6.20
C GLU A 12 10.61 -3.60 -6.84
N GLN A 13 10.87 -2.56 -7.62
CA GLN A 13 12.18 -2.32 -8.21
C GLN A 13 13.23 -2.01 -7.13
N HIS A 14 12.89 -1.27 -6.08
CA HIS A 14 13.82 -0.94 -5.00
C HIS A 14 14.11 -2.16 -4.12
N PHE A 15 13.08 -2.85 -3.63
CA PHE A 15 13.23 -3.94 -2.66
C PHE A 15 13.41 -5.33 -3.27
N LYS A 16 13.16 -5.51 -4.57
CA LYS A 16 13.22 -6.81 -5.27
C LYS A 16 12.26 -7.86 -4.72
N VAL A 17 11.14 -7.42 -4.15
CA VAL A 17 10.04 -8.26 -3.64
C VAL A 17 8.72 -7.69 -4.14
N PRO A 18 7.65 -8.50 -4.25
CA PRO A 18 6.33 -8.01 -4.65
C PRO A 18 5.79 -6.95 -3.69
N PHE A 19 4.96 -6.04 -4.22
CA PHE A 19 4.26 -5.06 -3.40
C PHE A 19 3.29 -5.78 -2.44
N PRO A 20 3.27 -5.41 -1.14
CA PRO A 20 2.43 -6.11 -0.19
C PRO A 20 0.95 -5.83 -0.44
N THR A 21 0.11 -6.87 -0.35
CA THR A 21 -1.32 -6.79 -0.67
C THR A 21 -2.21 -6.79 0.57
N ARG A 22 -1.69 -7.31 1.70
CA ARG A 22 -2.37 -7.34 3.00
C ARG A 22 -1.81 -6.26 3.92
N ILE A 23 -2.15 -5.01 3.63
CA ILE A 23 -1.70 -3.83 4.39
C ILE A 23 -2.94 -3.10 4.91
N ILE A 24 -2.89 -2.65 6.17
CA ILE A 24 -3.89 -1.74 6.74
C ILE A 24 -3.33 -0.32 6.68
N GLY A 25 -4.17 0.64 6.29
CA GLY A 25 -3.93 2.06 6.59
C GLY A 25 -3.76 3.00 5.40
N PHE A 26 -3.84 2.53 4.15
CA PHE A 26 -3.85 3.44 3.00
C PHE A 26 -5.25 4.01 2.76
N TRP A 27 -6.26 3.15 2.69
CA TRP A 27 -7.69 3.48 2.62
C TRP A 27 -8.51 2.24 3.02
N ASP A 28 -9.78 2.42 3.29
CA ASP A 28 -10.75 1.36 3.54
C ASP A 28 -11.64 1.17 2.29
N PRO A 29 -11.49 0.07 1.55
CA PRO A 29 -12.26 -0.14 0.33
C PRO A 29 -13.77 -0.34 0.55
N LEU A 30 -14.22 -0.58 1.79
CA LEU A 30 -15.65 -0.74 2.11
C LEU A 30 -16.33 0.59 2.47
N HIS A 31 -15.56 1.55 2.98
CA HIS A 31 -16.10 2.81 3.52
C HIS A 31 -15.65 4.06 2.76
N ASP A 32 -14.47 4.04 2.12
CA ASP A 32 -13.94 5.18 1.39
C ASP A 32 -14.47 5.23 -0.05
N SER A 33 -14.78 6.44 -0.52
CA SER A 33 -15.23 6.64 -1.91
C SER A 33 -14.06 6.52 -2.89
N VAL A 34 -14.36 6.26 -4.17
CA VAL A 34 -13.34 6.23 -5.22
C VAL A 34 -12.58 7.55 -5.29
N GLU A 35 -13.27 8.70 -5.16
CA GLU A 35 -12.58 10.01 -5.16
C GLU A 35 -11.61 10.16 -3.98
N TYR A 36 -11.96 9.61 -2.81
CA TYR A 36 -11.09 9.60 -1.64
C TYR A 36 -9.85 8.73 -1.89
N ILE A 37 -10.05 7.52 -2.38
CA ILE A 37 -8.98 6.56 -2.69
C ILE A 37 -8.03 7.17 -3.72
N GLU A 38 -8.57 7.75 -4.79
CA GLU A 38 -7.77 8.39 -5.84
C GLU A 38 -7.07 9.67 -5.38
N SER A 39 -7.48 10.31 -4.29
CA SER A 39 -6.83 11.51 -3.79
C SER A 39 -6.02 11.21 -2.53
N GLU A 40 -6.66 11.19 -1.37
CA GLU A 40 -6.02 10.99 -0.07
C GLU A 40 -5.46 9.58 0.10
N GLY A 41 -6.15 8.54 -0.39
CA GLY A 41 -5.66 7.16 -0.30
C GLY A 41 -4.35 6.98 -1.05
N PHE A 42 -4.26 7.53 -2.26
CA PHE A 42 -3.04 7.55 -3.05
C PHE A 42 -1.89 8.29 -2.35
N GLU A 43 -2.14 9.49 -1.82
CA GLU A 43 -1.09 10.25 -1.12
C GLU A 43 -0.58 9.52 0.14
N LYS A 44 -1.46 8.83 0.87
CA LYS A 44 -1.06 7.99 2.01
C LYS A 44 -0.18 6.83 1.59
N MET A 45 -0.56 6.12 0.53
CA MET A 45 0.24 5.03 -0.03
C MET A 45 1.60 5.54 -0.51
N LYS A 46 1.62 6.66 -1.23
CA LYS A 46 2.85 7.32 -1.70
C LYS A 46 3.77 7.66 -0.53
N ALA A 47 3.25 8.30 0.51
CA ALA A 47 4.04 8.65 1.69
C ALA A 47 4.64 7.42 2.40
N ALA A 48 3.90 6.31 2.45
CA ALA A 48 4.38 5.06 3.03
C ALA A 48 5.49 4.42 2.20
N VAL A 49 5.33 4.39 0.87
CA VAL A 49 6.36 3.88 -0.06
C VAL A 49 7.61 4.74 -0.01
N ASP A 50 7.47 6.06 -0.09
CA ASP A 50 8.60 7.00 0.04
C ASP A 50 9.34 6.78 1.36
N SER A 51 8.61 6.59 2.47
CA SER A 51 9.20 6.35 3.78
C SER A 51 9.94 5.02 3.86
N ALA A 52 9.34 3.95 3.31
CA ALA A 52 9.93 2.63 3.24
C ALA A 52 11.26 2.67 2.46
N ILE A 53 11.23 3.25 1.25
CA ILE A 53 12.42 3.41 0.39
C ILE A 53 13.49 4.25 1.11
N ALA A 54 13.12 5.39 1.68
CA ALA A 54 14.06 6.28 2.38
C ALA A 54 14.75 5.60 3.58
N LYS A 55 14.04 4.73 4.30
CA LYS A 55 14.58 3.96 5.43
C LYS A 55 15.23 2.64 5.00
N ASN A 56 15.04 2.24 3.75
CA ASN A 56 15.37 0.91 3.24
C ASN A 56 14.74 -0.22 4.08
N GLU A 57 13.50 0.01 4.53
CA GLU A 57 12.70 -0.92 5.33
C GLU A 57 11.42 -1.27 4.54
N PRO A 58 11.26 -2.52 4.06
CA PRO A 58 10.05 -2.94 3.37
C PRO A 58 8.79 -2.74 4.23
N ILE A 59 7.67 -2.42 3.58
CA ILE A 59 6.37 -2.37 4.24
C ILE A 59 6.01 -3.78 4.70
N GLU A 60 5.63 -3.92 5.97
CA GLU A 60 5.25 -5.20 6.56
C GLU A 60 3.90 -5.66 5.99
N GLU A 61 3.88 -6.87 5.43
CA GLU A 61 2.65 -7.53 5.01
C GLU A 61 2.07 -8.32 6.17
N LEU A 62 0.78 -8.13 6.46
CA LEU A 62 0.12 -8.94 7.47
C LEU A 62 0.08 -10.41 7.02
N PRO A 63 0.34 -11.35 7.95
CA PRO A 63 0.11 -12.76 7.72
C PRO A 63 -1.32 -13.03 7.26
N LYS A 64 -1.49 -14.01 6.38
CA LYS A 64 -2.80 -14.33 5.77
C LYS A 64 -3.87 -14.62 6.82
N ASP A 65 -3.52 -15.39 7.85
CA ASP A 65 -4.40 -15.73 8.95
C ASP A 65 -4.82 -14.50 9.77
N VAL A 66 -3.95 -13.50 9.90
CA VAL A 66 -4.31 -12.23 10.55
C VAL A 66 -5.25 -11.44 9.65
N TRP A 67 -4.92 -11.29 8.37
CA TRP A 67 -5.71 -10.54 7.39
C TRP A 67 -7.14 -11.06 7.23
N GLU A 68 -7.32 -12.39 7.17
CA GLU A 68 -8.64 -13.02 7.06
C GLU A 68 -9.54 -12.78 8.28
N ASN A 69 -8.96 -12.36 9.42
CA ASN A 69 -9.69 -12.00 10.63
C ASN A 69 -9.88 -10.48 10.79
N VAL A 70 -9.35 -9.65 9.89
CA VAL A 70 -9.59 -8.20 9.89
C VAL A 70 -10.97 -7.94 9.30
N ILE A 71 -11.79 -7.19 10.04
CA ILE A 71 -13.08 -6.71 9.58
C ILE A 71 -12.84 -5.32 8.98
N PHE A 72 -13.05 -5.21 7.66
CA PHE A 72 -13.10 -3.93 6.95
C PHE A 72 -14.51 -3.35 7.07
#